data_AF-X0WII2-F1
#
_entry.id   AF-X0WII2-F1
#
_cell.length_a   1.000
_cell.length_b   1.000
_cell.length_c   1.000
_cell.angle_alpha   90.00
_cell.angle_beta   90.00
_cell.angle_gamma   90.00
#
_symmetry.space_group_name_H-M   'P 1'
#
loop_
_entity.id
_entity.type
_entity.pdbx_description
1 polymer ?
#
loop_
_entity_poly.entity_id
_entity_poly.type
_entity_poly.pdbx_seq_one_letter_code
_entity_poly.pdbx_strand_id
1 'polypeptide(L)'
;MLIELADFAPGDFNVIDLSTINQLPAFQFQWAAGQWGLDKTKGNILGNPPVIFGVQRKNVTNIDYTYSRLDEVNVVYVAGGNWRDLRKIVTRTATNILPGDTTWSTTKWGRRAVFRSTQDNASVDMDDKADETLYKLRPRTSFAFETNTSINTRYGRDWDWGDLVTVEHRGRDMNQKVLGVIVSVGSDGNVTIAPEMEEWYAD
;
A
#
# COMPACT_ATOMS: atom_id res chain seq x y z
N MET A 1 14.60 9.87 12.23
CA MET A 1 13.42 10.41 12.94
C MET A 1 12.28 10.85 12.01
N LEU A 2 12.47 10.95 10.68
CA LEU A 2 11.37 11.21 9.75
C LEU A 2 10.79 9.95 9.08
N ILE A 3 11.56 8.84 9.03
CA ILE A 3 11.11 7.62 8.34
C ILE A 3 10.03 6.84 9.11
N GLU A 4 9.99 6.96 10.44
CA GLU A 4 8.99 6.24 11.27
C GLU A 4 7.60 6.90 11.25
N LEU A 5 7.48 8.15 10.79
CA LEU A 5 6.19 8.84 10.64
C LEU A 5 5.50 8.52 9.30
N ALA A 6 6.26 8.11 8.28
CA ALA A 6 5.74 7.89 6.93
C ALA A 6 5.03 6.54 6.77
N ASP A 7 5.28 5.56 7.64
CA ASP A 7 4.68 4.22 7.52
C ASP A 7 3.24 4.14 8.05
N PHE A 8 2.73 5.16 8.75
CA PHE A 8 1.38 5.15 9.32
C PHE A 8 0.64 6.50 9.32
N ALA A 9 1.26 7.60 8.91
CA ALA A 9 0.49 8.82 8.69
C ALA A 9 -0.43 8.60 7.46
N PRO A 10 -1.69 9.09 7.47
CA PRO A 10 -2.71 8.85 6.44
C PRO A 10 -2.42 9.66 5.17
N GLY A 11 -1.16 9.74 4.77
CA GLY A 11 -0.69 10.58 3.69
C GLY A 11 0.46 9.93 2.94
N ASP A 12 0.66 10.43 1.73
CA ASP A 12 1.67 9.96 0.82
C ASP A 12 2.81 10.97 0.77
N PHE A 13 4.02 10.49 0.48
CA PHE A 13 5.18 11.37 0.35
C PHE A 13 5.91 11.18 -0.96
N ASN A 14 6.51 12.25 -1.43
CA ASN A 14 7.36 12.24 -2.61
C ASN A 14 8.63 13.06 -2.36
N VAL A 15 9.72 12.67 -3.02
CA VAL A 15 10.98 13.41 -3.03
C VAL A 15 11.26 13.84 -4.45
N ILE A 16 11.22 15.15 -4.68
CA ILE A 16 11.47 15.74 -5.99
C ILE A 16 12.89 16.30 -6.04
N ASP A 17 13.64 15.96 -7.08
CA ASP A 17 14.90 16.61 -7.39
C ASP A 17 14.65 17.98 -8.03
N LEU A 18 15.16 19.04 -7.38
CA LEU A 18 15.11 20.42 -7.84
C LEU A 18 16.46 20.88 -8.43
N SER A 19 17.40 19.97 -8.65
CA SER A 19 18.72 20.28 -9.19
C SER A 19 18.67 20.99 -10.54
N THR A 20 17.67 20.68 -11.37
CA THR A 20 17.40 21.32 -12.66
C THR A 20 16.87 22.75 -12.54
N ILE A 21 16.21 23.10 -11.43
CA ILE A 21 15.64 24.44 -11.21
C ILE A 21 16.65 25.35 -10.49
N ASN A 22 17.39 24.80 -9.53
CA ASN A 22 18.27 25.58 -8.65
C ASN A 22 19.76 25.53 -9.03
N GLN A 23 20.15 24.73 -10.03
CA GLN A 23 21.54 24.50 -10.46
C GLN A 23 22.49 24.06 -9.32
N LEU A 24 21.92 23.59 -8.22
CA LEU A 24 22.57 23.06 -7.03
C LEU A 24 21.81 21.81 -6.59
N PRO A 25 22.48 20.80 -5.99
CA PRO A 25 21.79 19.61 -5.50
C PRO A 25 20.81 20.02 -4.39
N ALA A 26 19.53 20.03 -4.74
CA ALA A 26 18.43 20.42 -3.86
C ALA A 26 17.29 19.42 -4.04
N PHE A 27 16.84 18.83 -2.94
CA PHE A 27 15.67 17.95 -2.94
C PHE A 27 14.56 18.60 -2.12
N GLN A 28 13.32 18.45 -2.59
CA GLN A 28 12.14 18.87 -1.84
C GLN A 28 11.36 17.63 -1.42
N PHE A 29 11.16 17.51 -0.10
CA PHE A 29 10.19 16.57 0.45
C PHE A 29 8.79 17.18 0.36
N GLN A 30 7.86 16.43 -0.22
CA GLN A 30 6.46 16.83 -0.34
C GLN A 30 5.58 15.80 0.36
N TRP A 31 4.58 16.30 1.09
CA TRP A 31 3.60 15.51 1.83
C TRP A 31 2.20 15.82 1.31
N ALA A 32 1.43 14.80 0.97
CA ALA A 32 0.02 14.93 0.62
C ALA A 32 -0.82 14.22 1.69
N ALA A 33 -1.85 14.91 2.21
CA ALA A 33 -2.84 14.25 3.05
C ALA A 33 -3.69 13.31 2.17
N GLY A 34 -3.76 12.02 2.52
CA GLY A 34 -4.37 10.96 1.72
C GLY A 34 -3.38 10.30 0.75
N GLN A 35 -3.63 10.51 -0.54
CA GLN A 35 -2.87 9.88 -1.63
C GLN A 35 -2.32 10.95 -2.58
N TRP A 36 -1.14 10.70 -3.16
CA TRP A 36 -0.55 11.61 -4.14
C TRP A 36 -1.31 11.60 -5.48
N GLY A 37 -1.77 10.42 -5.91
CA GLY A 37 -2.48 10.24 -7.17
C GLY A 37 -4.01 10.40 -7.06
N LEU A 38 -4.67 10.20 -8.19
CA LEU A 38 -6.12 10.29 -8.30
C LEU A 38 -6.78 8.94 -8.02
N ASP A 39 -7.96 8.98 -7.40
CA ASP A 39 -8.81 7.80 -7.30
C ASP A 39 -9.46 7.54 -8.66
N LYS A 40 -8.96 6.52 -9.37
CA LYS A 40 -9.46 6.02 -10.65
C LYS A 40 -10.03 4.61 -10.49
N THR A 41 -10.45 4.24 -9.28
CA THR A 41 -11.14 2.98 -9.04
C THR A 41 -12.51 2.96 -9.72
N LYS A 42 -13.01 1.75 -9.99
CA LYS A 42 -14.36 1.54 -10.52
C LYS A 42 -15.39 2.06 -9.51
N GLY A 43 -16.15 3.08 -9.92
CA GLY A 43 -17.18 3.67 -9.05
C GLY A 43 -16.64 4.72 -8.07
N ASN A 44 -15.45 5.29 -8.34
CA ASN A 44 -14.92 6.41 -7.56
C ASN A 44 -15.93 7.56 -7.45
N ILE A 45 -15.93 8.24 -6.30
CA ILE A 45 -16.90 9.30 -5.95
C ILE A 45 -16.64 10.59 -6.74
N LEU A 46 -15.39 10.79 -7.17
CA LEU A 46 -14.93 12.02 -7.83
C LEU A 46 -15.26 12.07 -9.33
N GLY A 47 -15.81 10.99 -9.90
CA GLY A 47 -16.19 10.91 -11.31
C GLY A 47 -14.98 10.84 -12.27
N ASN A 48 -13.80 10.49 -11.76
CA ASN A 48 -12.61 10.29 -12.59
C ASN A 48 -12.81 9.09 -13.53
N PRO A 49 -12.28 9.13 -14.77
CA PRO A 49 -12.30 7.99 -15.67
C PRO A 49 -11.66 6.76 -15.00
N PRO A 50 -12.39 5.65 -14.83
CA PRO A 50 -11.87 4.50 -14.09
C PRO A 50 -10.85 3.73 -14.92
N VAL A 51 -9.76 3.33 -14.27
CA VAL A 51 -8.72 2.48 -14.86
C VAL A 51 -8.88 1.08 -14.28
N ILE A 52 -9.28 0.15 -15.14
CA ILE A 52 -9.59 -1.23 -14.74
C ILE A 52 -8.70 -2.19 -15.50
N PHE A 53 -7.71 -2.79 -14.85
CA PHE A 53 -6.84 -3.80 -15.42
C PHE A 53 -7.49 -5.19 -15.38
N GLY A 54 -7.47 -5.94 -16.47
CA GLY A 54 -8.03 -7.28 -16.48
C GLY A 54 -7.85 -7.99 -17.82
N VAL A 55 -7.54 -9.28 -17.77
CA VAL A 55 -7.35 -10.11 -18.97
C VAL A 55 -8.58 -10.07 -19.90
N GLN A 56 -9.79 -10.00 -19.33
CA GLN A 56 -11.03 -9.91 -20.10
C GLN A 56 -11.15 -8.63 -20.93
N ARG A 57 -10.51 -7.53 -20.49
CA ARG A 57 -10.48 -6.24 -21.19
C ARG A 57 -9.35 -6.14 -22.22
N LYS A 58 -8.51 -7.18 -22.34
CA LYS A 58 -7.34 -7.24 -23.24
C LYS A 58 -6.30 -6.12 -23.02
N ASN A 59 -6.36 -5.45 -21.87
CA ASN A 59 -5.37 -4.46 -21.47
C ASN A 59 -4.23 -5.06 -20.65
N VAL A 60 -4.34 -6.34 -20.29
CA VAL A 60 -3.31 -7.14 -19.63
C VAL A 60 -3.29 -8.52 -20.29
N THR A 61 -2.10 -9.04 -20.58
CA THR A 61 -1.94 -10.35 -21.23
C THR A 61 -2.12 -11.50 -20.24
N ASN A 62 -1.46 -11.42 -19.09
CA ASN A 62 -1.56 -12.38 -18.01
C ASN A 62 -1.47 -11.66 -16.66
N ILE A 63 -2.10 -12.20 -15.63
CA ILE A 63 -2.04 -11.67 -14.27
C ILE A 63 -1.55 -12.78 -13.34
N ASP A 64 -0.37 -12.58 -12.78
CA ASP A 64 0.15 -13.42 -11.72
C ASP A 64 -0.35 -12.87 -10.37
N TYR A 65 -1.32 -13.60 -9.81
CA TYR A 65 -1.93 -13.29 -8.53
C TYR A 65 -1.35 -14.17 -7.44
N THR A 66 -0.77 -13.54 -6.42
CA THR A 66 -0.31 -14.23 -5.21
C THR A 66 -1.00 -13.64 -3.99
N TYR A 67 -1.54 -14.53 -3.15
CA TYR A 67 -2.10 -14.19 -1.85
C TYR A 67 -1.35 -14.95 -0.77
N SER A 68 -0.60 -14.23 0.06
CA SER A 68 0.24 -14.81 1.10
C SER A 68 -0.26 -14.46 2.50
N ARG A 69 -0.41 -15.50 3.33
CA ARG A 69 -0.66 -15.40 4.78
C ARG A 69 0.54 -15.90 5.61
N LEU A 70 1.69 -16.09 4.97
CA LEU A 70 2.86 -16.70 5.64
C LEU A 70 3.31 -15.86 6.85
N ASP A 71 3.35 -14.54 6.70
CA ASP A 71 3.78 -13.61 7.75
C ASP A 71 2.61 -12.97 8.52
N GLU A 72 1.39 -13.51 8.34
CA GLU A 72 0.18 -12.95 8.94
C GLU A 72 0.27 -12.90 10.48
N VAL A 73 0.04 -11.72 11.06
CA VAL A 73 -0.15 -11.50 12.49
C VAL A 73 -1.51 -10.86 12.73
N ASN A 74 -2.26 -11.35 13.71
CA ASN A 74 -3.59 -10.81 14.05
C ASN A 74 -3.66 -10.17 15.44
N VAL A 75 -2.59 -10.27 16.24
CA VAL A 75 -2.47 -9.63 17.54
C VAL A 75 -1.07 -9.05 17.72
N VAL A 76 -0.98 -7.80 18.15
CA VAL A 76 0.29 -7.18 18.55
C VAL A 76 0.22 -6.80 20.02
N TYR A 77 1.25 -7.18 20.77
CA TYR A 77 1.48 -6.69 22.11
C TYR A 77 2.60 -5.66 22.09
N VAL A 78 2.32 -4.45 22.55
CA VAL A 78 3.32 -3.40 22.67
C VAL A 78 3.64 -3.18 24.14
N ALA A 79 4.89 -3.41 24.52
CA ALA A 79 5.40 -3.07 25.85
C ALA A 79 6.11 -1.72 25.80
N GLY A 80 5.57 -0.77 26.56
CA GLY A 80 6.10 0.59 26.69
C GLY A 80 7.00 0.74 27.91
N GLY A 81 7.73 1.84 27.91
CA GLY A 81 8.54 2.28 29.04
C GLY A 81 9.89 1.60 29.21
N ASN A 82 10.54 1.96 30.32
CA ASN A 82 11.93 1.64 30.56
C ASN A 82 12.10 0.21 31.09
N TRP A 83 13.32 -0.31 31.02
CA TRP A 83 13.65 -1.67 31.49
C TRP A 83 13.64 -1.84 33.02
N ARG A 84 13.50 -0.76 33.78
CA ARG A 84 13.65 -0.76 35.25
C ARG A 84 12.34 -0.83 36.03
N ASP A 85 11.17 -0.73 35.38
CA ASP A 85 9.86 -0.67 36.04
C ASP A 85 8.84 -1.64 35.40
N LEU A 86 7.67 -1.76 36.02
CA LEU A 86 6.50 -2.44 35.45
C LEU A 86 6.16 -1.79 34.10
N ARG A 87 6.30 -2.58 33.02
CA ARG A 87 6.01 -2.12 31.68
C ARG A 87 4.51 -2.12 31.42
N LYS A 88 4.02 -1.00 30.90
CA LYS A 88 2.67 -0.91 30.35
C LYS A 88 2.60 -1.79 29.11
N ILE A 89 1.55 -2.59 28.99
CA ILE A 89 1.30 -3.42 27.80
C ILE A 89 0.00 -2.98 27.16
N VAL A 90 0.07 -2.60 25.89
CA VAL A 90 -1.08 -2.36 25.02
C VAL A 90 -1.25 -3.56 24.11
N THR A 91 -2.50 -3.98 23.88
CA THR A 91 -2.82 -5.07 22.96
C THR A 91 -3.72 -4.53 21.86
N ARG A 92 -3.32 -4.75 20.61
CA ARG A 92 -4.13 -4.43 19.43
C ARG A 92 -4.36 -5.67 18.61
N THR A 93 -5.49 -5.71 17.94
CA THR A 93 -5.92 -6.85 17.10
C THR A 93 -6.27 -6.37 15.71
N ALA A 94 -6.26 -7.29 14.73
CA ALA A 94 -6.57 -6.97 13.33
C ALA A 94 -7.90 -6.20 13.13
N THR A 95 -8.91 -6.43 13.97
CA THR A 95 -10.20 -5.70 13.92
C THR A 95 -10.07 -4.20 14.20
N ASN A 96 -8.96 -3.77 14.82
CA ASN A 96 -8.72 -2.36 15.13
C ASN A 96 -8.26 -1.55 13.90
N ILE A 97 -7.68 -2.19 12.87
CA ILE A 97 -7.13 -1.51 11.68
C ILE A 97 -8.14 -1.48 10.54
N LEU A 98 -8.74 -2.63 10.23
CA LEU A 98 -9.65 -2.78 9.10
C LEU A 98 -11.02 -3.18 9.64
N PRO A 99 -11.85 -2.22 10.10
CA PRO A 99 -13.20 -2.47 10.60
C PRO A 99 -14.13 -2.91 9.45
N GLY A 100 -13.97 -4.16 9.01
CA GLY A 100 -14.66 -4.72 7.85
C GLY A 100 -13.99 -5.98 7.31
N ASP A 101 -12.66 -6.11 7.51
CA ASP A 101 -11.95 -7.34 7.17
C ASP A 101 -12.13 -8.41 8.26
N THR A 102 -13.22 -9.16 8.12
CA THR A 102 -13.48 -10.32 8.95
C THR A 102 -12.52 -11.48 8.65
N THR A 103 -11.86 -11.50 7.49
CA THR A 103 -11.03 -12.64 7.06
C THR A 103 -9.63 -12.66 7.66
N TRP A 104 -9.10 -11.49 8.00
CA TRP A 104 -7.83 -11.33 8.74
C TRP A 104 -8.05 -11.54 10.25
N SER A 105 -9.11 -10.96 10.80
CA SER A 105 -9.44 -11.11 12.22
C SER A 105 -9.89 -12.52 12.61
N THR A 106 -10.50 -13.29 11.70
CA THR A 106 -10.98 -14.66 11.95
C THR A 106 -10.13 -15.75 11.28
N THR A 107 -8.80 -15.52 11.19
CA THR A 107 -7.89 -16.51 10.57
C THR A 107 -8.11 -17.92 11.15
N LYS A 108 -8.20 -18.91 10.26
CA LYS A 108 -8.42 -20.33 10.65
C LYS A 108 -7.24 -20.92 11.43
N TRP A 109 -6.11 -20.21 11.43
CA TRP A 109 -4.87 -20.57 12.11
C TRP A 109 -4.83 -20.16 13.59
N GLY A 110 -5.89 -19.55 14.11
CA GLY A 110 -5.97 -19.11 15.50
C GLY A 110 -5.20 -17.82 15.77
N ARG A 111 -4.73 -17.63 17.01
CA ARG A 111 -4.03 -16.41 17.43
C ARG A 111 -2.57 -16.44 16.97
N ARG A 112 -2.18 -15.50 16.10
CA ARG A 112 -0.81 -15.26 15.65
C ARG A 112 -0.36 -13.92 16.19
N ALA A 113 0.49 -13.96 17.21
CA ALA A 113 0.88 -12.77 17.95
C ALA A 113 2.37 -12.44 17.82
N VAL A 114 2.67 -11.14 17.80
CA VAL A 114 4.04 -10.62 17.90
C VAL A 114 4.15 -9.66 19.08
N PHE A 115 5.36 -9.56 19.62
CA PHE A 115 5.70 -8.64 20.69
C PHE A 115 6.60 -7.53 20.15
N ARG A 116 6.25 -6.27 20.42
CA ARG A 116 7.05 -5.08 20.09
C ARG A 116 7.37 -4.31 21.37
N SER A 117 8.63 -3.93 21.54
CA SER A 117 9.03 -3.05 22.63
C SER A 117 9.15 -1.63 22.09
N THR A 118 8.69 -0.64 22.87
CA THR A 118 8.91 0.77 22.60
C THR A 118 9.43 1.48 23.85
N GLN A 119 10.12 2.62 23.67
CA GLN A 119 10.51 3.49 24.77
C GLN A 119 9.38 4.45 25.18
N ASP A 120 8.34 4.57 24.35
CA ASP A 120 7.20 5.45 24.62
C ASP A 120 6.38 4.93 25.81
N ASN A 121 5.72 5.87 26.48
CA ASN A 121 4.85 5.59 27.64
C ASN A 121 3.39 6.01 27.40
N ALA A 122 3.13 6.82 26.38
CA ALA A 122 1.77 7.22 26.04
C ALA A 122 1.03 6.06 25.36
N SER A 123 -0.24 5.83 25.71
CA SER A 123 -1.04 4.78 25.05
C SER A 123 -1.17 5.01 23.55
N VAL A 124 -1.35 6.27 23.14
CA VAL A 124 -1.58 6.64 21.73
C VAL A 124 -0.37 6.24 20.88
N ASP A 125 0.84 6.64 21.27
CA ASP A 125 2.07 6.27 20.53
C ASP A 125 2.28 4.74 20.47
N MET A 126 1.88 4.02 21.53
CA MET A 126 1.94 2.55 21.56
C MET A 126 0.89 1.92 20.65
N ASP A 127 -0.32 2.50 20.58
CA ASP A 127 -1.40 2.09 19.69
C ASP A 127 -0.96 2.27 18.23
N ASP A 128 -0.41 3.43 17.86
CA ASP A 128 0.07 3.72 16.50
C ASP A 128 1.16 2.73 16.08
N LYS A 129 2.10 2.41 16.96
CA LYS A 129 3.15 1.40 16.70
C LYS A 129 2.59 -0.01 16.57
N ALA A 130 1.59 -0.34 17.36
CA ALA A 130 0.91 -1.64 17.25
C ALA A 130 0.20 -1.74 15.91
N ASP A 131 -0.45 -0.66 15.50
CA ASP A 131 -1.22 -0.56 14.27
C ASP A 131 -0.33 -0.63 13.03
N GLU A 132 0.80 0.09 13.02
CA GLU A 132 1.86 -0.03 12.03
C GLU A 132 2.35 -1.47 11.88
N THR A 133 2.55 -2.16 13.01
CA THR A 133 3.02 -3.56 13.01
C THR A 133 1.96 -4.49 12.43
N LEU A 134 0.70 -4.33 12.81
CA LEU A 134 -0.42 -5.09 12.26
C LEU A 134 -0.52 -4.87 10.75
N TYR A 135 -0.47 -3.62 10.31
CA TYR A 135 -0.54 -3.27 8.89
C TYR A 135 0.59 -3.93 8.08
N LYS A 136 1.84 -3.85 8.56
CA LYS A 136 3.00 -4.46 7.86
C LYS A 136 2.91 -5.98 7.75
N LEU A 137 2.32 -6.63 8.75
CA LEU A 137 2.19 -8.09 8.88
C LEU A 137 0.79 -8.59 8.53
N ARG A 138 0.01 -7.80 7.78
CA ARG A 138 -1.28 -8.24 7.23
C ARG A 138 -1.07 -9.26 6.11
N PRO A 139 -2.09 -10.07 5.77
CA PRO A 139 -2.08 -10.86 4.55
C PRO A 139 -1.78 -9.97 3.33
N ARG A 140 -0.81 -10.37 2.51
CA ARG A 140 -0.41 -9.58 1.34
C ARG A 140 -0.99 -10.18 0.08
N THR A 141 -1.64 -9.32 -0.69
CA THR A 141 -2.02 -9.59 -2.07
C THR A 141 -1.01 -8.88 -2.97
N SER A 142 -0.41 -9.62 -3.90
CA SER A 142 0.46 -9.03 -4.92
C SER A 142 -0.03 -9.41 -6.31
N PHE A 143 -0.10 -8.41 -7.18
CA PHE A 143 -0.36 -8.57 -8.60
C PHE A 143 0.91 -8.25 -9.38
N ALA A 144 1.31 -9.17 -10.24
CA ALA A 144 2.35 -8.91 -11.23
C ALA A 144 1.75 -9.11 -12.63
N PHE A 145 1.86 -8.09 -13.47
CA PHE A 145 1.44 -8.16 -14.87
C PHE A 145 2.08 -7.08 -15.72
N GLU A 146 2.07 -7.32 -17.02
CA GLU A 146 2.44 -6.33 -18.04
C GLU A 146 1.20 -5.65 -18.61
N THR A 147 1.25 -4.34 -18.72
CA THR A 147 0.18 -3.55 -19.31
C THR A 147 0.33 -3.49 -20.82
N ASN A 148 -0.75 -3.78 -21.52
CA ASN A 148 -0.89 -3.47 -22.93
C ASN A 148 -1.45 -2.05 -23.05
N THR A 149 -0.79 -1.21 -23.83
CA THR A 149 -1.29 0.14 -24.11
C THR A 149 -2.56 0.04 -24.96
N SER A 150 -3.71 0.19 -24.33
CA SER A 150 -5.01 0.23 -24.98
C SER A 150 -5.65 1.60 -24.77
N ILE A 151 -6.89 1.78 -25.23
CA ILE A 151 -7.63 3.00 -24.90
C ILE A 151 -7.95 2.98 -23.39
N ASN A 152 -7.65 4.06 -22.69
CA ASN A 152 -7.84 4.23 -21.24
C ASN A 152 -6.90 3.41 -20.34
N THR A 153 -5.78 2.87 -20.85
CA THR A 153 -4.75 2.19 -20.04
C THR A 153 -3.33 2.63 -20.32
N ARG A 154 -3.15 3.81 -20.94
CA ARG A 154 -1.83 4.34 -21.26
C ARG A 154 -1.17 4.94 -20.02
N TYR A 155 0.01 4.44 -19.69
CA TYR A 155 0.84 5.01 -18.64
C TYR A 155 1.22 6.46 -18.96
N GLY A 156 1.24 7.34 -17.95
CA GLY A 156 1.54 8.77 -18.08
C GLY A 156 0.43 9.61 -18.72
N ARG A 157 -0.70 9.00 -19.06
CA ARG A 157 -1.91 9.71 -19.56
C ARG A 157 -3.15 9.30 -18.78
N ASP A 158 -3.44 8.00 -18.79
CA ASP A 158 -4.66 7.45 -18.21
C ASP A 158 -4.45 7.03 -16.75
N TRP A 159 -3.24 6.60 -16.41
CA TRP A 159 -2.82 6.29 -15.03
C TRP A 159 -1.35 6.65 -14.83
N ASP A 160 -0.99 6.96 -13.58
CA ASP A 160 0.37 7.26 -13.16
C ASP A 160 0.65 6.67 -11.77
N TRP A 161 1.90 6.82 -11.32
CA TRP A 161 2.32 6.48 -9.97
C TRP A 161 1.49 7.21 -8.91
N GLY A 162 1.09 6.50 -7.87
CA GLY A 162 0.25 7.00 -6.78
C GLY A 162 -1.25 6.94 -7.04
N ASP A 163 -1.71 6.66 -8.28
CA ASP A 163 -3.13 6.51 -8.58
C ASP A 163 -3.73 5.25 -7.93
N LEU A 164 -5.01 5.31 -7.56
CA LEU A 164 -5.79 4.12 -7.23
C LEU A 164 -6.46 3.59 -8.48
N VAL A 165 -6.31 2.29 -8.72
CA VAL A 165 -6.83 1.59 -9.89
C VAL A 165 -7.57 0.33 -9.45
N THR A 166 -8.39 -0.24 -10.33
CA THR A 166 -9.06 -1.51 -10.06
C THR A 166 -8.41 -2.62 -10.88
N VAL A 167 -8.06 -3.73 -10.24
CA VAL A 167 -7.61 -4.96 -10.91
C VAL A 167 -8.74 -5.98 -10.84
N GLU A 168 -9.22 -6.39 -12.01
CA GLU A 168 -10.19 -7.45 -12.19
C GLU A 168 -9.47 -8.78 -12.47
N HIS A 169 -9.57 -9.72 -11.54
CA HIS A 169 -9.02 -11.06 -11.69
C HIS A 169 -10.01 -12.11 -11.18
N ARG A 170 -10.27 -13.14 -11.99
CA ARG A 170 -11.19 -14.26 -11.68
C ARG A 170 -12.58 -13.80 -11.21
N GLY A 171 -13.12 -12.74 -11.81
CA GLY A 171 -14.45 -12.20 -11.50
C GLY A 171 -14.54 -11.40 -10.20
N ARG A 172 -13.39 -11.02 -9.62
CA ARG A 172 -13.32 -10.10 -8.47
C ARG A 172 -12.64 -8.81 -8.88
N ASP A 173 -13.20 -7.70 -8.43
CA ASP A 173 -12.62 -6.37 -8.54
C ASP A 173 -11.87 -6.06 -7.25
N MET A 174 -10.59 -5.72 -7.36
CA MET A 174 -9.74 -5.38 -6.22
C MET A 174 -9.13 -4.01 -6.45
N ASN A 175 -9.30 -3.10 -5.50
CA ASN A 175 -8.71 -1.77 -5.58
C ASN A 175 -7.24 -1.84 -5.16
N GLN A 176 -6.38 -1.21 -5.93
CA GLN A 176 -4.95 -1.26 -5.78
C GLN A 176 -4.37 0.14 -5.93
N LYS A 177 -3.37 0.48 -5.12
CA LYS A 177 -2.56 1.68 -5.29
C LYS A 177 -1.33 1.34 -6.14
N VAL A 178 -1.03 2.19 -7.12
CA VAL A 178 0.20 2.07 -7.91
C VAL A 178 1.38 2.61 -7.10
N LEU A 179 2.27 1.73 -6.66
CA LEU A 179 3.45 2.05 -5.85
C LEU A 179 4.71 2.29 -6.69
N GLY A 180 4.74 1.80 -7.91
CA GLY A 180 5.90 1.91 -8.77
C GLY A 180 5.58 1.45 -10.18
N VAL A 181 6.46 1.74 -11.12
CA VAL A 181 6.35 1.29 -12.50
C VAL A 181 7.71 0.88 -13.01
N ILE A 182 7.82 -0.36 -13.48
CA ILE A 182 8.99 -0.85 -14.18
C ILE A 182 8.78 -0.62 -15.67
N VAL A 183 9.65 0.18 -16.28
CA VAL A 183 9.66 0.41 -17.73
C VAL A 183 10.87 -0.32 -18.32
N SER A 184 10.59 -1.31 -19.17
CA SER A 184 11.60 -2.10 -19.87
C SER A 184 11.57 -1.77 -21.36
N VAL A 185 12.73 -1.56 -21.97
CA VAL A 185 12.86 -1.32 -23.43
C VAL A 185 13.60 -2.50 -24.05
N GLY A 186 12.92 -3.23 -24.93
CA GLY A 186 13.48 -4.35 -25.69
C GLY A 186 14.45 -3.89 -26.77
N SER A 187 15.29 -4.81 -27.25
CA SER A 187 16.25 -4.57 -28.34
C SER A 187 15.59 -4.26 -29.69
N ASP A 188 14.30 -4.57 -29.82
CA ASP A 188 13.43 -4.25 -30.94
C ASP A 188 12.75 -2.86 -30.81
N GLY A 189 13.00 -2.15 -29.72
CA GLY A 189 12.39 -0.85 -29.42
C GLY A 189 10.99 -0.96 -28.79
N ASN A 190 10.50 -2.17 -28.49
CA ASN A 190 9.24 -2.34 -27.78
C ASN A 190 9.40 -1.94 -26.32
N VAL A 191 8.42 -1.19 -25.80
CA VAL A 191 8.40 -0.74 -24.40
C VAL A 191 7.35 -1.55 -23.65
N THR A 192 7.78 -2.22 -22.60
CA THR A 192 6.92 -2.97 -21.67
C THR A 192 6.80 -2.19 -20.38
N ILE A 193 5.58 -2.08 -19.87
CA ILE A 193 5.26 -1.33 -18.64
C ILE A 193 4.59 -2.27 -17.66
N ALA A 194 5.23 -2.49 -16.51
CA ALA A 194 4.72 -3.34 -15.43
C ALA A 194 4.52 -2.50 -14.16
N PRO A 195 3.27 -2.27 -13.71
CA PRO A 195 3.00 -1.59 -12.46
C PRO A 195 3.33 -2.49 -11.25
N GLU A 196 3.93 -1.89 -10.23
CA GLU A 196 4.02 -2.44 -8.89
C GLU A 196 2.86 -1.87 -8.07
N MET A 197 2.12 -2.75 -7.40
CA MET A 197 0.88 -2.35 -6.74
C MET A 197 0.70 -3.03 -5.40
N GLU A 198 -0.05 -2.36 -4.53
CA GLU A 198 -0.50 -2.88 -3.25
C GLU A 198 -2.00 -2.69 -3.08
N GLU A 199 -2.64 -3.62 -2.39
CA GLU A 199 -4.07 -3.55 -2.10
C GLU A 199 -4.40 -2.34 -1.24
N TRP A 200 -5.32 -1.53 -1.73
CA TRP A 200 -5.79 -0.33 -1.04
C TRP A 200 -7.05 -0.66 -0.25
N TYR A 201 -6.99 -0.40 1.05
CA TYR A 201 -8.15 -0.41 1.93
C TYR A 201 -8.50 1.05 2.21
N ALA A 202 -9.73 1.45 1.91
CA ALA A 202 -10.22 2.76 2.31
C ALA A 202 -10.42 2.76 3.83
N ASP A 203 -9.81 3.74 4.51
CA ASP A 203 -10.00 4.02 5.94
C ASP A 203 -11.39 4.64 6.21
#